data_AF-A0A958ZXX5-F1
#
_entry.id   AF-A0A958ZXX5-F1
#
_cell.length_a   1.000
_cell.length_b   1.000
_cell.length_c   1.000
_cell.angle_alpha   90.00
_cell.angle_beta   90.00
_cell.angle_gamma   90.00
#
_symmetry.space_group_name_H-M   'P 1'
#
loop_
_entity.id
_entity.type
_entity.pdbx_description
1 polymer ?
#
loop_
_entity_poly.entity_id
_entity_poly.type
_entity_poly.pdbx_seq_one_letter_code
_entity_poly.pdbx_strand_id
1 'polypeptide(L)'
;MYFVVIVFLSNCAKEKTGDLSITYLDERSDPIMGAEVFIYDSQDNFDKALYFTSLRTNSEGVVVFTGLTPQIYYFDVTHKRPGGFLQTLKG
;
A
#
# COMPACT_ATOMS: atom_id res chain seq x y z
N MET A 1 8.34 7.05 15.69
CA MET A 1 7.81 5.73 15.34
C MET A 1 7.84 5.61 13.83
N TYR A 2 8.80 4.87 13.31
CA TYR A 2 9.14 4.80 11.88
C TYR A 2 8.82 3.39 11.38
N PHE A 3 8.10 3.28 10.28
CA PHE A 3 7.75 2.01 9.65
C PHE A 3 8.40 1.93 8.28
N VAL A 4 8.83 0.74 7.89
CA VAL A 4 9.53 0.51 6.63
C VAL A 4 8.52 -0.05 5.63
N VAL A 5 8.30 0.68 4.54
CA VAL A 5 7.52 0.17 3.40
C VAL A 5 8.51 -0.29 2.34
N ILE A 6 8.49 -1.59 2.04
CA ILE A 6 9.32 -2.17 0.99
C ILE A 6 8.44 -2.39 -0.24
N VAL A 7 8.81 -1.74 -1.34
CA VAL A 7 8.13 -1.82 -2.62
C VAL A 7 8.91 -2.74 -3.56
N PHE A 8 8.30 -3.86 -3.96
CA PHE A 8 8.86 -4.74 -5.00
C PHE A 8 8.08 -4.53 -6.30
N LEU A 9 8.80 -4.15 -7.36
CA LEU A 9 8.29 -4.09 -8.72
C LEU A 9 8.69 -5.39 -9.44
N SER A 10 7.72 -6.26 -9.69
CA SER A 10 7.92 -7.44 -10.54
C SER A 10 7.17 -7.22 -11.84
N ASN A 11 7.90 -7.14 -12.96
CA ASN A 11 7.28 -7.20 -14.27
C ASN A 11 8.09 -8.11 -15.19
N CYS A 12 7.52 -9.25 -15.55
CA CYS A 12 8.04 -10.12 -16.58
C CYS A 12 6.91 -10.50 -17.55
N ALA A 13 7.06 -9.99 -18.77
CA ALA A 13 6.46 -10.42 -20.05
C ALA A 13 5.18 -9.71 -20.55
N LYS A 14 5.41 -8.95 -21.63
CA LYS A 14 4.58 -8.76 -22.83
C LYS A 14 3.26 -7.97 -22.73
N GLU A 15 2.73 -7.70 -21.55
CA GLU A 15 1.73 -6.63 -21.34
C GLU A 15 2.40 -5.43 -20.65
N LYS A 16 2.02 -4.20 -21.02
CA LYS A 16 2.59 -2.97 -20.44
C LYS A 16 2.01 -2.70 -19.05
N THR A 17 1.91 -3.71 -18.21
CA THR A 17 1.42 -3.57 -16.84
C THR A 17 2.43 -4.20 -15.88
N GLY A 18 2.46 -3.75 -14.64
CA GLY A 18 3.33 -4.27 -13.60
C GLY A 18 2.58 -4.49 -12.30
N ASP A 19 3.17 -5.31 -11.44
CA ASP A 19 2.60 -5.61 -10.14
C ASP A 19 3.34 -4.82 -9.05
N LEU A 20 2.56 -4.26 -8.13
CA LEU A 20 3.04 -3.49 -6.98
C LEU A 20 2.74 -4.26 -5.70
N SER A 21 3.80 -4.77 -5.05
CA SER A 21 3.70 -5.39 -3.73
C SER A 21 4.10 -4.39 -2.65
N ILE A 22 3.22 -4.18 -1.68
CA ILE A 22 3.45 -3.35 -0.49
C ILE A 22 3.42 -4.25 0.74
N THR A 23 4.47 -4.19 1.55
CA THR A 23 4.54 -4.89 2.84
C THR A 23 4.47 -3.87 3.97
N TYR A 24 3.51 -4.04 4.87
CA TYR A 24 3.33 -3.20 6.04
C TYR A 24 3.74 -3.95 7.31
N LEU A 25 4.86 -3.52 7.87
CA LEU A 25 5.46 -4.07 9.08
C LEU A 25 5.43 -3.04 10.21
N ASP A 26 5.50 -3.52 11.45
CA ASP A 26 5.65 -2.67 12.62
C ASP A 26 7.13 -2.32 12.93
N GLU A 27 7.41 -1.63 14.04
CA GLU A 27 8.79 -1.28 14.45
C GLU A 27 9.68 -2.49 14.77
N ARG A 28 9.07 -3.64 15.08
CA ARG A 28 9.75 -4.91 15.35
C ARG A 28 9.88 -5.77 14.09
N SER A 29 9.48 -5.23 12.93
CA SER A 29 9.36 -5.97 11.68
C SER A 29 8.30 -7.09 11.75
N ASP A 30 7.34 -6.98 12.66
CA ASP A 30 6.19 -7.88 12.72
C ASP A 30 5.13 -7.44 11.69
N PRO A 31 4.56 -8.38 10.92
CA PRO A 31 3.57 -8.04 9.90
C PRO A 31 2.25 -7.56 10.49
N ILE A 32 1.71 -6.46 9.94
CA ILE A 32 0.43 -5.92 10.37
C ILE A 32 -0.67 -6.37 9.41
N MET A 33 -1.53 -7.25 9.89
CA MET A 33 -2.72 -7.72 9.16
C MET A 33 -3.89 -6.73 9.26
N GLY A 34 -4.66 -6.60 8.19
CA GLY A 34 -5.89 -5.82 8.17
C GLY A 34 -5.68 -4.30 8.12
N ALA A 35 -4.49 -3.84 7.75
CA ALA A 35 -4.29 -2.44 7.37
C ALA A 35 -4.93 -2.20 6.00
N GLU A 36 -5.66 -1.10 5.85
CA GLU A 36 -6.22 -0.69 4.57
C GLU A 36 -5.18 0.09 3.79
N VAL A 37 -4.90 -0.37 2.58
CA VAL A 37 -3.95 0.24 1.65
C VAL A 37 -4.73 0.76 0.46
N PHE A 38 -4.55 2.04 0.15
CA PHE A 38 -5.10 2.65 -1.05
C PHE A 38 -3.95 3.10 -1.94
N ILE A 39 -4.18 3.06 -3.25
CA ILE A 39 -3.26 3.56 -4.26
C ILE A 39 -3.93 4.69 -5.05
N TYR A 40 -3.13 5.70 -5.40
CA TYR A 40 -3.51 6.88 -6.14
C TYR A 40 -2.55 7.09 -7.31
N ASP A 41 -3.04 7.72 -8.37
CA ASP A 41 -2.26 8.11 -9.55
C ASP A 41 -1.58 9.48 -9.41
N SER A 42 -1.97 10.29 -8.42
CA SER A 42 -1.44 11.63 -8.16
C SER A 42 -1.45 11.99 -6.68
N GLN A 43 -0.46 12.78 -6.24
CA GLN A 43 -0.41 13.37 -4.90
C GLN A 43 -1.58 14.33 -4.65
N ASP A 44 -2.02 15.08 -5.66
CA ASP A 44 -3.19 15.97 -5.54
C ASP A 44 -4.50 15.21 -5.31
N ASN A 45 -4.50 13.89 -5.56
CA ASN A 45 -5.66 13.03 -5.40
C ASN A 45 -5.77 12.40 -4.00
N PHE A 46 -4.80 12.64 -3.10
CA PHE A 46 -4.89 12.18 -1.69
C PHE A 46 -6.18 12.67 -1.00
N ASP A 47 -6.66 13.87 -1.33
CA ASP A 47 -7.88 14.46 -0.74
C ASP A 47 -9.13 14.27 -1.61
N LYS A 48 -8.99 13.80 -2.85
CA LYS A 48 -10.12 13.69 -3.79
C LYS A 48 -10.75 12.30 -3.85
N ALA A 49 -10.21 11.30 -3.15
CA ALA A 49 -10.83 9.98 -2.97
C ALA A 49 -11.45 9.41 -4.27
N LEU A 50 -10.84 9.68 -5.42
CA LEU A 50 -11.21 9.10 -6.71
C LEU A 50 -10.52 7.73 -6.77
N TYR A 51 -11.04 6.80 -5.97
CA TYR A 51 -10.43 5.53 -5.64
C TYR A 51 -10.05 4.71 -6.87
N PHE A 52 -8.78 4.32 -6.96
CA PHE A 52 -8.31 3.34 -7.95
C PHE A 52 -8.58 1.90 -7.45
N THR A 53 -8.30 1.62 -6.17
CA THR A 53 -8.72 0.40 -5.45
C THR A 53 -8.24 0.48 -3.99
N SER A 54 -8.92 -0.20 -3.07
CA SER A 54 -8.46 -0.43 -1.71
C SER A 54 -8.33 -1.92 -1.44
N LEU A 55 -7.24 -2.31 -0.79
CA LEU A 55 -6.98 -3.68 -0.40
C LEU A 55 -6.53 -3.71 1.06
N ARG A 56 -6.71 -4.88 1.69
CA ARG A 56 -6.27 -5.09 3.07
C ARG A 56 -5.05 -5.98 3.10
N THR A 57 -4.10 -5.67 3.97
CA THR A 57 -2.94 -6.52 4.20
C THR A 57 -3.37 -7.88 4.73
N ASN A 58 -2.76 -8.94 4.19
CA ASN A 58 -3.00 -10.31 4.62
C ASN A 58 -2.30 -10.63 5.96
N SER A 59 -2.30 -11.89 6.40
CA SER A 59 -1.63 -12.35 7.63
C SER A 59 -0.12 -12.12 7.64
N GLU A 60 0.50 -11.92 6.48
CA GLU A 60 1.92 -11.61 6.31
C GLU A 60 2.16 -10.09 6.19
N GLY A 61 1.14 -9.26 6.38
CA GLY A 61 1.25 -7.81 6.24
C GLY A 61 1.42 -7.35 4.79
N VAL A 62 1.19 -8.23 3.82
CA VAL A 62 1.42 -7.98 2.39
C VAL A 62 0.11 -7.66 1.68
N VAL A 63 0.19 -6.73 0.72
CA VAL A 63 -0.84 -6.46 -0.27
C VAL A 63 -0.21 -6.37 -1.65
N VAL A 64 -0.89 -6.92 -2.67
CA VAL A 64 -0.41 -6.94 -4.05
C VAL A 64 -1.47 -6.34 -4.97
N PHE A 65 -1.09 -5.27 -5.66
CA PHE A 65 -1.87 -4.67 -6.74
C PHE A 65 -1.34 -5.20 -8.07
N THR A 66 -2.17 -5.87 -8.84
CA THR A 66 -1.78 -6.49 -10.11
C THR A 66 -2.29 -5.70 -11.30
N GLY A 67 -1.58 -5.75 -12.42
CA GLY A 67 -2.05 -5.16 -13.67
C GLY A 67 -2.01 -3.63 -13.71
N LEU A 68 -1.14 -3.00 -12.93
CA LEU A 68 -1.00 -1.54 -12.91
C LEU A 68 -0.29 -1.04 -14.16
N THR A 69 -0.77 0.04 -14.76
CA THR A 69 -0.09 0.69 -15.89
C THR A 69 1.22 1.34 -15.44
N PRO A 70 2.21 1.54 -16.32
CA PRO A 70 3.52 2.03 -15.91
C PRO A 70 3.42 3.55 -15.71
N GLN A 71 3.25 3.97 -14.46
CA GLN A 71 3.17 5.36 -14.03
C GLN A 71 3.62 5.48 -12.58
N ILE A 72 3.72 6.71 -12.08
CA ILE A 72 3.95 6.96 -10.66
C ILE A 72 2.64 6.72 -9.91
N TYR A 73 2.71 5.91 -8.87
CA TYR A 73 1.62 5.70 -7.93
C TYR A 73 2.04 6.19 -6.55
N TYR A 74 1.07 6.75 -5.84
CA TYR A 74 1.16 7.11 -4.44
C TYR A 74 0.28 6.16 -3.64
N PHE A 75 0.57 5.99 -2.37
CA PHE A 75 -0.24 5.13 -1.53
C PHE A 75 -0.46 5.73 -0.15
N ASP A 76 -1.58 5.37 0.47
CA ASP A 76 -1.73 5.50 1.90
C ASP A 76 -2.09 4.17 2.57
N VAL A 77 -1.49 3.95 3.73
CA VAL A 77 -1.76 2.80 4.58
C VAL A 77 -2.40 3.31 5.85
N THR A 78 -3.65 2.93 6.08
CA THR A 78 -4.40 3.26 7.29
C THR A 78 -4.63 2.00 8.13
N HIS A 79 -4.24 2.05 9.40
CA HIS A 79 -4.45 0.95 10.35
C HIS A 79 -4.91 1.47 11.70
N LYS A 80 -5.81 0.71 12.35
CA LYS A 80 -6.29 1.00 13.70
C LYS A 80 -5.38 0.32 14.73
N ARG A 81 -4.58 1.11 15.43
CA ARG A 81 -3.69 0.60 16.48
C ARG A 81 -4.48 0.19 17.74
N PRO A 82 -3.94 -0.75 18.53
CA PRO A 82 -4.40 -0.97 19.90
C PRO A 82 -4.40 0.35 20.68
N GLY A 83 -5.53 0.70 21.30
CA GLY A 83 -5.76 2.01 21.91
C GLY A 83 -6.67 2.95 21.12
N GLY A 84 -7.12 2.55 19.93
CA GLY A 84 -8.15 3.26 19.17
C GLY A 84 -7.63 4.37 18.25
N PHE A 85 -6.32 4.59 18.20
CA PHE A 85 -5.70 5.57 17.32
C PHE A 85 -5.63 5.04 15.88
N LEU A 86 -6.09 5.84 14.93
CA LEU A 86 -5.86 5.61 13.51
C LEU A 86 -4.48 6.15 13.15
N GLN A 87 -3.69 5.32 12.49
CA GLN A 87 -2.41 5.71 11.91
C GLN A 87 -2.52 5.63 10.40
N THR A 88 -2.18 6.74 9.75
CA THR A 88 -2.11 6.83 8.29
C THR A 88 -0.68 7.15 7.89
N LEU A 89 -0.11 6.34 7.01
CA LEU A 89 1.21 6.54 6.40
C LEU A 89 1.00 6.81 4.92
N LYS A 90 1.64 7.85 4.39
CA LYS A 90 1.56 8.24 2.98
C LYS A 90 2.94 8.08 2.34
N GLY A 91 2.98 7.55 1.12
CA GLY A 91 4.21 7.32 0.36
C GLY A 91 4.03 7.56 -1.13
#